data_AF-A0A9D9YPV1-F1
#
_entry.id   AF-A0A9D9YPV1-F1
#
_cell.length_a   1.000
_cell.length_b   1.000
_cell.length_c   1.000
_cell.angle_alpha   90.00
_cell.angle_beta   90.00
_cell.angle_gamma   90.00
#
_symmetry.space_group_name_H-M   'P 1'
#
loop_
_entity.id
_entity.type
_entity.pdbx_description
1 polymer ?
#
loop_
_entity_poly.entity_id
_entity_poly.type
_entity_poly.pdbx_seq_one_letter_code
_entity_poly.pdbx_strand_id
1 'polypeptide(L)'
;MLRDIARRIVEDGEPTTEEGWRTLKGIGPYTAAAITSFSLHKRTLPIDTNIRRVGARLFLGIPFPDLKDDERIRQAAESFLPHKGRFYDIPQALFDLASLVCTKTPACAICPMKKFCPSAEAFLSGQVTIPKQSIKKTFEMRHRDKPHPDRIYRGRILKLVQEKGAILVKDIGSLIDPSFDEEHDTAWLLRILDRMRKDQFIERRGEKITIYKK
;
A
#
# COMPACT_ATOMS: atom_id res chain seq x y z
N MET A 1 12.22 6.96 -5.16
CA MET A 1 10.77 7.19 -5.06
C MET A 1 10.45 8.42 -4.20
N LEU A 2 10.47 8.38 -2.86
CA LEU A 2 10.16 9.58 -2.04
C LEU A 2 11.13 10.75 -2.26
N ARG A 3 12.44 10.47 -2.37
CA ARG A 3 13.45 11.49 -2.72
C ARG A 3 13.16 12.20 -4.05
N ASP A 4 12.58 11.47 -5.00
CA ASP A 4 12.31 11.99 -6.35
C ASP A 4 11.06 12.87 -6.34
N ILE A 5 10.05 12.46 -5.59
CA ILE A 5 8.86 13.28 -5.31
C ILE A 5 9.29 14.59 -4.61
N ALA A 6 10.14 14.51 -3.58
CA ALA A 6 10.62 15.69 -2.86
C ALA A 6 11.40 16.65 -3.76
N ARG A 7 12.32 16.15 -4.60
CA ARG A 7 13.03 16.97 -5.60
C ARG A 7 12.07 17.69 -6.52
N ARG A 8 11.08 16.96 -7.04
CA ARG A 8 10.11 17.53 -7.96
C ARG A 8 9.23 18.61 -7.31
N ILE A 9 8.88 18.46 -6.03
CA ILE A 9 8.18 19.51 -5.28
C ILE A 9 9.05 20.76 -5.10
N VAL A 10 10.36 20.61 -4.88
CA VAL A 10 11.28 21.74 -4.78
C VAL A 10 11.43 22.47 -6.13
N GLU A 11 11.44 21.73 -7.24
CA GLU A 11 11.61 22.27 -8.60
C GLU A 11 10.31 22.87 -9.16
N ASP A 12 9.20 22.12 -9.10
CA ASP A 12 7.93 22.45 -9.75
C ASP A 12 6.92 23.15 -8.80
N GLY A 13 7.21 23.18 -7.49
CA GLY A 13 6.33 23.68 -6.45
C GLY A 13 5.41 22.61 -5.83
N GLU A 14 4.84 22.92 -4.66
CA GLU A 14 3.95 22.01 -3.93
C GLU A 14 2.52 21.99 -4.54
N PRO A 15 1.99 20.83 -4.94
CA PRO A 15 0.62 20.73 -5.43
C PRO A 15 -0.40 21.12 -4.36
N THR A 16 -1.44 21.86 -4.76
CA THR A 16 -2.52 22.28 -3.84
C THR A 16 -3.83 21.52 -4.06
N THR A 17 -3.89 20.58 -4.99
CA THR A 17 -5.09 19.80 -5.31
C THR A 17 -4.80 18.31 -5.33
N GLU A 18 -5.83 17.50 -5.09
CA GLU A 18 -5.71 16.04 -5.12
C GLU A 18 -5.24 15.57 -6.51
N GLU A 19 -5.78 16.16 -7.58
CA GLU A 19 -5.39 15.89 -8.96
C GLU A 19 -3.91 16.23 -9.19
N GLY A 20 -3.44 17.36 -8.66
CA GLY A 20 -2.03 17.76 -8.73
C GLY A 20 -1.11 16.75 -8.06
N TRP A 21 -1.45 16.32 -6.85
CA TRP A 21 -0.70 15.27 -6.14
C TRP A 21 -0.64 13.96 -6.92
N ARG A 22 -1.74 13.57 -7.59
CA ARG A 22 -1.81 12.34 -8.41
C ARG A 22 -0.93 12.37 -9.66
N THR A 23 -0.45 13.54 -10.09
CA THR A 23 0.50 13.62 -11.22
C THR A 23 1.90 13.13 -10.86
N LEU A 24 2.24 13.07 -9.57
CA LEU A 24 3.55 12.65 -9.10
C LEU A 24 3.66 11.13 -9.07
N LYS A 25 4.64 10.57 -9.81
CA LYS A 25 4.88 9.13 -9.87
C LYS A 25 5.14 8.56 -8.47
N GLY A 26 4.27 7.64 -8.04
CA GLY A 26 4.34 7.00 -6.72
C GLY A 26 3.31 7.52 -5.73
N ILE A 27 2.55 8.57 -6.07
CA ILE A 27 1.39 9.02 -5.29
C ILE A 27 0.12 8.42 -5.89
N GLY A 28 -0.49 7.50 -5.15
CA GLY A 28 -1.80 6.92 -5.51
C GLY A 28 -2.98 7.73 -4.97
N PRO A 29 -4.23 7.33 -5.30
CA PRO A 29 -5.44 8.04 -4.87
C PRO A 29 -5.53 8.26 -3.35
N TYR A 30 -5.21 7.24 -2.56
CA TYR A 30 -5.19 7.36 -1.09
C TYR A 30 -4.22 8.45 -0.62
N THR A 31 -2.96 8.40 -1.07
CA THR A 31 -1.93 9.34 -0.62
C THR A 31 -2.26 10.77 -1.05
N ALA A 32 -2.78 10.95 -2.28
CA ALA A 32 -3.21 12.26 -2.75
C ALA A 32 -4.36 12.83 -1.91
N ALA A 33 -5.40 12.02 -1.64
CA ALA A 33 -6.51 12.42 -0.79
C ALA A 33 -6.07 12.69 0.66
N ALA A 34 -5.13 11.88 1.19
CA ALA A 34 -4.61 12.04 2.54
C ALA A 34 -3.83 13.35 2.70
N ILE A 35 -2.90 13.66 1.79
CA ILE A 35 -2.17 14.94 1.81
C ILE A 35 -3.15 16.11 1.67
N THR A 36 -4.10 15.99 0.76
CA THR A 36 -5.11 17.03 0.51
C THR A 36 -6.03 17.26 1.71
N SER A 37 -6.41 16.21 2.42
CA SER A 37 -7.25 16.30 3.62
C SER A 37 -6.48 16.83 4.82
N PHE A 38 -5.34 16.22 5.14
CA PHE A 38 -4.60 16.48 6.38
C PHE A 38 -3.71 17.72 6.32
N SER A 39 -3.00 17.93 5.21
CA SER A 39 -2.07 19.06 5.11
C SER A 39 -2.77 20.31 4.61
N LEU A 40 -3.68 20.15 3.64
CA LEU A 40 -4.35 21.29 2.99
C LEU A 40 -5.74 21.59 3.57
N HIS A 41 -6.19 20.82 4.56
CA HIS A 41 -7.50 20.95 5.19
C HIS A 41 -8.63 21.10 4.16
N LYS A 42 -8.60 20.26 3.11
CA LYS A 42 -9.66 20.23 2.08
C LYS A 42 -10.68 19.13 2.37
N ARG A 43 -11.92 19.36 1.94
CA ARG A 43 -13.05 18.44 2.12
C ARG A 43 -12.92 17.22 1.21
N THR A 44 -12.11 16.26 1.64
CA THR A 44 -11.93 14.95 0.99
C THR A 44 -11.71 13.87 2.06
N LEU A 45 -12.11 12.64 1.75
CA LEU A 45 -11.97 11.49 2.63
C LEU A 45 -10.93 10.51 2.05
N PRO A 46 -9.75 10.34 2.67
CA PRO A 46 -8.78 9.33 2.24
C PRO A 46 -9.29 7.91 2.51
N ILE A 47 -9.40 7.09 1.46
CA ILE A 47 -9.91 5.72 1.56
C ILE A 47 -8.76 4.72 1.53
N ASP A 48 -8.39 4.20 2.71
CA ASP A 48 -7.53 3.02 2.87
C ASP A 48 -8.36 1.77 3.23
N THR A 49 -7.73 0.69 3.69
CA THR A 49 -8.45 -0.50 4.14
C THR A 49 -9.33 -0.28 5.38
N ASN A 50 -8.99 0.69 6.24
CA ASN A 50 -9.75 1.05 7.43
C ASN A 50 -10.99 1.88 7.09
N ILE A 51 -10.78 2.99 6.38
CA ILE A 51 -11.87 3.86 5.94
C ILE A 51 -12.77 3.16 4.94
N ARG A 52 -12.24 2.31 4.05
CA ARG A 52 -13.08 1.47 3.18
C ARG A 52 -14.05 0.62 4.00
N ARG A 53 -13.56 -0.06 5.04
CA ARG A 53 -14.39 -0.88 5.92
C ARG A 53 -15.46 -0.06 6.66
N VAL A 54 -15.08 1.07 7.23
CA VAL A 54 -16.02 1.95 7.95
C VAL A 54 -17.04 2.55 6.99
N GLY A 55 -16.58 3.18 5.91
CA GLY A 55 -17.41 3.83 4.91
C GLY A 55 -18.36 2.88 4.20
N ALA A 56 -17.93 1.66 3.86
CA ALA A 56 -18.82 0.68 3.27
C ALA A 56 -19.97 0.28 4.21
N ARG A 57 -19.68 0.09 5.49
CA ARG A 57 -20.70 -0.27 6.49
C ARG A 57 -21.62 0.89 6.81
N LEU A 58 -21.05 2.08 6.97
CA LEU A 58 -21.75 3.29 7.38
C LEU A 58 -22.57 3.90 6.24
N PHE A 59 -22.05 3.88 5.01
CA PHE A 59 -22.68 4.56 3.88
C PHE A 59 -23.42 3.60 2.94
N LEU A 60 -22.91 2.39 2.76
CA LEU A 60 -23.40 1.46 1.73
C LEU A 60 -24.10 0.21 2.30
N GLY A 61 -24.03 -0.01 3.62
CA GLY A 61 -24.56 -1.22 4.25
C GLY A 61 -23.77 -2.49 3.92
N ILE A 62 -22.57 -2.39 3.37
CA ILE A 62 -21.76 -3.53 2.93
C ILE A 62 -20.83 -4.00 4.07
N PRO A 63 -21.01 -5.20 4.65
CA PRO A 63 -20.23 -5.65 5.81
C PRO A 63 -18.74 -5.89 5.52
N PHE A 64 -18.42 -6.36 4.31
CA PHE A 64 -17.08 -6.70 3.84
C PHE A 64 -16.87 -6.17 2.41
N PRO A 65 -16.39 -4.92 2.26
CA PRO A 65 -16.14 -4.31 0.96
C PRO A 65 -14.84 -4.79 0.31
N ASP A 66 -14.71 -4.53 -0.98
CA ASP A 66 -13.47 -4.68 -1.75
C ASP A 66 -13.11 -3.38 -2.50
N LEU A 67 -12.09 -3.43 -3.36
CA LEU A 67 -11.58 -2.23 -4.05
C LEU A 67 -12.60 -1.59 -5.01
N LYS A 68 -13.57 -2.34 -5.55
CA LYS A 68 -14.57 -1.76 -6.47
C LYS A 68 -15.58 -0.88 -5.74
N ASP A 69 -15.67 -0.99 -4.42
CA ASP A 69 -16.58 -0.17 -3.61
C ASP A 69 -16.02 1.25 -3.33
N ASP A 70 -14.72 1.50 -3.53
CA ASP A 70 -14.06 2.76 -3.17
C ASP A 70 -14.71 3.99 -3.81
N GLU A 71 -15.15 3.88 -5.07
CA GLU A 71 -15.78 5.01 -5.76
C GLU A 71 -17.14 5.35 -5.16
N ARG A 72 -17.95 4.33 -4.85
CA ARG A 72 -19.26 4.51 -4.21
C ARG A 72 -19.11 5.07 -2.79
N ILE A 73 -18.07 4.64 -2.07
CA ILE A 73 -17.73 5.19 -0.76
C ILE A 73 -17.33 6.66 -0.89
N ARG A 74 -16.52 7.03 -1.89
CA ARG A 74 -16.11 8.42 -2.12
C ARG A 74 -17.31 9.32 -2.40
N GLN A 75 -18.19 8.90 -3.30
CA GLN A 75 -19.43 9.63 -3.62
C GLN A 75 -20.32 9.82 -2.38
N ALA A 76 -20.52 8.77 -1.58
CA ALA A 76 -21.31 8.89 -0.36
C ALA A 76 -20.63 9.77 0.70
N ALA A 77 -19.29 9.76 0.76
CA ALA A 77 -18.52 10.59 1.66
C ALA A 77 -18.68 12.09 1.35
N GLU A 78 -18.91 12.48 0.09
CA GLU A 78 -19.21 13.87 -0.25
C GLU A 78 -20.45 14.35 0.51
N SER A 79 -21.54 13.60 0.48
CA SER A 79 -22.77 13.96 1.22
C SER A 79 -22.60 13.90 2.74
N PHE A 80 -21.69 13.06 3.25
CA PHE A 80 -21.43 12.90 4.67
C PHE A 80 -20.56 14.02 5.26
N LEU A 81 -19.56 14.48 4.51
CA LEU A 81 -18.64 15.52 4.99
C LEU A 81 -19.35 16.89 5.01
N PRO A 82 -19.37 17.58 6.16
CA PRO A 82 -20.03 18.87 6.27
C PRO A 82 -19.32 19.92 5.41
N HIS A 83 -20.10 20.81 4.80
CA HIS A 83 -19.57 21.89 3.96
C HIS A 83 -18.85 22.99 4.73
N LYS A 84 -19.03 23.06 6.05
CA LYS A 84 -18.46 24.07 6.95
C LYS A 84 -18.00 23.41 8.25
N GLY A 85 -17.11 24.08 8.97
CA GLY A 85 -16.58 23.60 10.24
C GLY A 85 -15.41 22.64 10.07
N ARG A 86 -15.25 21.71 11.02
CA ARG A 86 -14.05 20.86 11.15
C ARG A 86 -14.13 19.57 10.32
N PHE A 87 -14.42 19.70 9.02
CA PHE A 87 -14.54 18.53 8.12
C PHE A 87 -13.24 17.72 7.99
N TYR A 88 -12.08 18.36 8.19
CA TYR A 88 -10.75 17.73 8.13
C TYR A 88 -10.43 16.84 9.35
N ASP A 89 -11.18 16.93 10.46
CA ASP A 89 -11.02 15.99 11.59
C ASP A 89 -11.76 14.67 11.35
N ILE A 90 -12.77 14.67 10.48
CA ILE A 90 -13.63 13.51 10.27
C ILE A 90 -12.83 12.29 9.78
N PRO A 91 -11.88 12.41 8.82
CA PRO A 91 -11.02 11.29 8.47
C PRO A 91 -10.29 10.69 9.67
N GLN A 92 -9.71 11.53 10.54
CA GLN A 92 -9.01 11.06 11.74
C GLN A 92 -9.96 10.37 12.71
N ALA A 93 -11.15 10.94 12.96
CA ALA A 93 -12.19 10.31 13.78
C ALA A 93 -12.66 8.96 13.20
N LEU A 94 -12.76 8.84 11.88
CA LEU A 94 -13.09 7.58 11.22
C LEU A 94 -11.95 6.56 11.31
N PHE A 95 -10.68 6.98 11.32
CA PHE A 95 -9.54 6.10 11.59
C PHE A 95 -9.56 5.56 13.03
N ASP A 96 -9.85 6.41 14.01
CA ASP A 96 -10.00 6.00 15.41
C ASP A 96 -11.17 5.03 15.56
N LEU A 97 -12.31 5.34 14.94
CA LEU A 97 -13.46 4.46 14.91
C LEU A 97 -13.11 3.11 14.25
N ALA A 98 -12.40 3.11 13.13
CA ALA A 98 -12.00 1.90 12.42
C ALA A 98 -11.10 0.99 13.27
N SER A 99 -10.24 1.59 14.09
CA SER A 99 -9.22 0.91 14.87
C SER A 99 -9.77 0.37 16.20
N LEU A 100 -10.62 1.15 16.86
CA LEU A 100 -11.09 0.85 18.22
C LEU A 100 -12.45 0.14 18.25
N VAL A 101 -13.32 0.41 17.28
CA VAL A 101 -14.74 -0.03 17.34
C VAL A 101 -15.14 -0.82 16.11
N CYS A 102 -15.04 -0.21 14.93
CA CYS A 102 -15.47 -0.78 13.66
C CYS A 102 -14.36 -1.65 13.05
N THR A 103 -13.87 -2.62 13.81
CA THR A 103 -12.85 -3.57 13.37
C THR A 103 -13.46 -4.66 12.47
N LYS A 104 -12.69 -5.71 12.12
CA LYS A 104 -13.23 -6.85 11.38
C LYS A 104 -14.49 -7.44 12.04
N THR A 105 -14.47 -7.58 13.37
CA THR A 105 -15.59 -7.98 14.22
C THR A 105 -16.01 -6.76 15.05
N PRO A 106 -16.93 -5.92 14.55
CA PRO A 106 -17.15 -4.61 15.12
C PRO A 106 -17.89 -4.67 16.47
N ALA A 107 -17.53 -3.78 17.38
CA ALA A 107 -18.24 -3.57 18.64
C ALA A 107 -19.45 -2.63 18.43
N CYS A 108 -20.41 -3.04 17.60
CA CYS A 108 -21.54 -2.20 17.18
C CYS A 108 -22.36 -1.65 18.36
N ALA A 109 -22.42 -2.36 19.50
CA ALA A 109 -23.17 -1.93 20.68
C ALA A 109 -22.67 -0.59 21.26
N ILE A 110 -21.38 -0.31 21.18
CA ILE A 110 -20.74 0.93 21.69
C ILE A 110 -20.42 1.94 20.58
N CYS A 111 -20.77 1.63 19.33
CA CYS A 111 -20.41 2.47 18.20
C CYS A 111 -21.23 3.78 18.21
N PRO A 112 -20.58 4.95 18.19
CA PRO A 112 -21.29 6.23 18.17
C PRO A 112 -22.16 6.40 16.90
N MET A 113 -21.77 5.74 15.81
CA MET A 113 -22.50 5.77 14.54
C MET A 113 -23.59 4.69 14.44
N LYS A 114 -23.82 3.86 15.47
CA LYS A 114 -24.74 2.71 15.45
C LYS A 114 -26.11 3.08 14.87
N LYS A 115 -26.71 4.18 15.34
CA LYS A 115 -28.07 4.61 14.94
C LYS A 115 -28.19 5.00 13.47
N PHE A 116 -27.07 5.36 12.83
CA PHE A 116 -27.03 5.83 11.45
C PHE A 116 -26.40 4.80 10.50
N CYS A 117 -25.94 3.67 11.02
CA CYS A 117 -25.18 2.69 10.26
C CYS A 117 -26.09 1.55 9.77
N PRO A 118 -26.34 1.43 8.45
CA PRO A 118 -27.21 0.40 7.91
C PRO A 118 -26.70 -1.03 8.15
N SER A 119 -25.40 -1.23 8.34
CA SER A 119 -24.86 -2.55 8.70
C SER A 119 -24.97 -2.91 10.18
N ALA A 120 -25.27 -1.96 11.08
CA ALA A 120 -25.14 -2.20 12.52
C ALA A 120 -26.05 -3.32 13.03
N GLU A 121 -27.31 -3.35 12.58
CA GLU A 121 -28.30 -4.35 13.01
C GLU A 121 -27.91 -5.77 12.58
N ALA A 122 -27.42 -5.93 11.35
CA ALA A 122 -26.97 -7.22 10.84
C ALA A 122 -25.78 -7.79 11.65
N PHE A 123 -24.87 -6.92 12.13
CA PHE A 123 -23.79 -7.33 13.02
C PHE A 123 -24.29 -7.67 14.43
N LEU A 124 -25.22 -6.90 14.99
CA LEU A 124 -25.75 -7.12 16.35
C LEU A 124 -26.59 -8.40 16.45
N SER A 125 -27.35 -8.71 15.40
CA SER A 125 -28.18 -9.91 15.31
C SER A 125 -27.42 -11.17 14.88
N GLY A 126 -26.11 -11.06 14.59
CA GLY A 126 -25.28 -12.19 14.16
C GLY A 126 -25.58 -12.67 12.73
N GLN A 127 -26.30 -11.89 11.92
CA GLN A 127 -26.64 -12.23 10.52
C GLN A 127 -25.45 -12.10 9.56
N VAL A 128 -24.36 -11.47 9.99
CA VAL A 128 -23.15 -11.29 9.18
C VAL A 128 -22.16 -12.44 9.38
N THR A 129 -21.96 -13.23 8.32
CA THR A 129 -20.88 -14.22 8.28
C THR A 129 -19.53 -13.53 8.10
N ILE A 130 -18.67 -13.60 9.11
CA ILE A 130 -17.33 -12.98 9.09
C ILE A 130 -16.35 -13.86 8.31
N PRO A 131 -15.74 -13.39 7.20
CA PRO A 131 -14.76 -14.15 6.45
C PRO A 131 -13.54 -14.49 7.30
N LYS A 132 -13.08 -15.74 7.26
CA LYS A 132 -11.86 -16.16 7.98
C LYS A 132 -10.63 -15.38 7.50
N GLN A 133 -10.56 -15.02 6.21
CA GLN A 133 -9.50 -14.17 5.63
C GLN A 133 -10.12 -12.91 5.02
N SER A 134 -9.64 -11.73 5.41
CA SER A 134 -10.11 -10.43 4.89
C SER A 134 -9.39 -10.01 3.61
N ILE A 135 -8.18 -10.53 3.39
CA ILE A 135 -7.37 -10.30 2.20
C ILE A 135 -6.70 -11.63 1.88
N LYS A 136 -6.86 -12.12 0.64
CA LYS A 136 -6.09 -13.28 0.16
C LYS A 136 -4.63 -12.88 0.26
N LYS A 137 -3.84 -13.54 1.12
CA LYS A 137 -2.39 -13.27 1.20
C LYS A 137 -1.86 -13.32 -0.23
N THR A 138 -1.24 -12.24 -0.70
CA THR A 138 -0.48 -12.28 -1.95
C THR A 138 0.58 -13.33 -1.73
N PHE A 139 0.40 -14.48 -2.37
CA PHE A 139 1.34 -15.57 -2.26
C PHE A 139 2.60 -15.13 -2.99
N GLU A 140 3.65 -14.82 -2.23
CA GLU A 140 4.94 -14.58 -2.82
C GLU A 140 5.49 -15.91 -3.29
N MET A 141 5.51 -16.09 -4.61
CA MET A 141 6.09 -17.29 -5.23
C MET A 141 7.54 -17.43 -4.77
N ARG A 142 7.86 -18.63 -4.28
CA ARG A 142 9.25 -19.05 -4.00
C ARG A 142 9.76 -19.77 -5.23
N HIS A 143 11.02 -19.55 -5.56
CA HIS A 143 11.66 -20.32 -6.60
C HIS A 143 12.02 -21.70 -6.04
N ARG A 144 11.34 -22.76 -6.52
CA ARG A 144 11.59 -24.14 -6.06
C ARG A 144 11.58 -24.22 -4.51
N ASP A 145 12.57 -24.87 -3.94
CA ASP A 145 12.72 -25.11 -2.50
C ASP A 145 13.46 -24.00 -1.76
N LYS A 146 13.63 -22.83 -2.40
CA LYS A 146 14.32 -21.70 -1.78
C LYS A 146 13.57 -21.25 -0.51
N PRO A 147 14.29 -21.03 0.62
CA PRO A 147 13.66 -20.75 1.92
C PRO A 147 12.94 -19.40 1.96
N HIS A 148 13.21 -18.51 1.01
CA HIS A 148 12.73 -17.13 1.02
C HIS A 148 12.11 -16.72 -0.33
N PRO A 149 11.20 -15.72 -0.33
CA PRO A 149 10.68 -15.12 -1.55
C PRO A 149 11.70 -14.18 -2.23
N ASP A 150 11.52 -13.91 -3.52
CA ASP A 150 12.41 -13.07 -4.36
C ASP A 150 12.80 -11.74 -3.70
N ARG A 151 11.89 -11.10 -2.94
CA ARG A 151 12.16 -9.82 -2.26
C ARG A 151 13.33 -9.89 -1.27
N ILE A 152 13.52 -11.04 -0.61
CA ILE A 152 14.62 -11.23 0.34
C ILE A 152 15.94 -11.35 -0.41
N TYR A 153 15.97 -12.10 -1.52
CA TYR A 153 17.15 -12.23 -2.37
C TYR A 153 17.53 -10.90 -3.02
N ARG A 154 16.56 -10.10 -3.49
CA ARG A 154 16.81 -8.72 -3.96
C ARG A 154 17.53 -7.88 -2.89
N GLY A 155 17.08 -7.97 -1.63
CA GLY A 155 17.71 -7.28 -0.50
C GLY A 155 19.14 -7.74 -0.24
N ARG A 156 19.39 -9.06 -0.29
CA ARG A 156 20.75 -9.63 -0.16
C ARG A 156 21.68 -9.17 -1.29
N ILE A 157 21.20 -9.17 -2.54
CA ILE A 157 21.95 -8.66 -3.70
C ILE A 157 22.29 -7.17 -3.49
N LEU A 158 21.32 -6.34 -3.08
CA LEU A 158 21.58 -4.92 -2.82
C LEU A 158 22.64 -4.71 -1.76
N LYS A 159 22.53 -5.41 -0.62
CA LYS A 159 23.52 -5.35 0.45
C LYS A 159 24.91 -5.75 -0.04
N LEU A 160 25.00 -6.86 -0.77
CA LEU A 160 26.25 -7.37 -1.33
C LEU A 160 26.93 -6.38 -2.30
N VAL A 161 26.15 -5.76 -3.20
CA VAL A 161 26.66 -4.76 -4.15
C VAL A 161 27.05 -3.46 -3.43
N GLN A 162 26.34 -3.07 -2.37
CA GLN A 162 26.71 -1.91 -1.54
C GLN A 162 28.05 -2.12 -0.82
N GLU A 163 28.27 -3.31 -0.25
CA GLU A 163 29.49 -3.65 0.47
C GLU A 163 30.71 -3.80 -0.45
N LYS A 164 30.52 -4.41 -1.63
CA LYS A 164 31.62 -4.68 -2.57
C LYS A 164 31.83 -3.60 -3.64
N GLY A 165 30.89 -2.66 -3.77
CA GLY A 165 30.86 -1.63 -4.81
C GLY A 165 30.51 -2.15 -6.22
N ALA A 166 31.17 -3.21 -6.66
CA ALA A 166 30.90 -3.92 -7.91
C ALA A 166 31.08 -5.43 -7.74
N ILE A 167 30.21 -6.23 -8.37
CA ILE A 167 30.29 -7.70 -8.30
C ILE A 167 30.00 -8.35 -9.66
N LEU A 168 30.66 -9.47 -9.97
CA LEU A 168 30.35 -10.24 -11.16
C LEU A 168 29.08 -11.07 -10.96
N VAL A 169 28.24 -11.16 -11.99
CA VAL A 169 26.97 -11.91 -11.97
C VAL A 169 27.17 -13.35 -11.50
N LYS A 170 28.23 -14.02 -11.97
CA LYS A 170 28.55 -15.41 -11.62
C LYS A 170 28.84 -15.61 -10.13
N ASP A 171 29.33 -14.58 -9.44
CA ASP A 171 29.69 -14.67 -8.01
C ASP A 171 28.49 -14.42 -7.10
N ILE A 172 27.38 -13.88 -7.62
CA ILE A 172 26.25 -13.45 -6.80
C ILE A 172 25.54 -14.65 -6.17
N GLY A 173 25.29 -15.71 -6.94
CA GLY A 173 24.41 -16.82 -6.56
C GLY A 173 24.79 -17.45 -5.22
N SER A 174 26.01 -17.98 -5.13
CA SER A 174 26.54 -18.62 -3.92
C SER A 174 26.71 -17.67 -2.73
N LEU A 175 26.89 -16.37 -2.98
CA LEU A 175 27.03 -15.36 -1.93
C LEU A 175 25.69 -14.94 -1.31
N ILE A 176 24.59 -14.99 -2.06
CA ILE A 176 23.26 -14.65 -1.54
C ILE A 176 22.49 -15.87 -1.02
N ASP A 177 22.92 -17.07 -1.40
CA ASP A 177 22.34 -18.34 -1.00
C ASP A 177 23.39 -19.47 -0.98
N PRO A 178 23.70 -20.04 0.20
CA PRO A 178 24.60 -21.19 0.29
C PRO A 178 24.10 -22.44 -0.47
N SER A 179 22.80 -22.53 -0.73
CA SER A 179 22.15 -23.61 -1.47
C SER A 179 21.98 -23.30 -2.97
N PHE A 180 22.68 -22.29 -3.49
CA PHE A 180 22.59 -21.91 -4.91
C PHE A 180 23.14 -23.01 -5.81
N ASP A 181 22.30 -23.46 -6.73
CA ASP A 181 22.63 -24.44 -7.76
C ASP A 181 22.79 -23.73 -9.10
N GLU A 182 24.01 -23.73 -9.66
CA GLU A 182 24.32 -22.94 -10.85
C GLU A 182 23.54 -23.40 -12.09
N GLU A 183 23.25 -24.70 -12.23
CA GLU A 183 22.51 -25.24 -13.36
C GLU A 183 21.03 -24.80 -13.32
N HIS A 184 20.43 -24.83 -12.15
CA HIS A 184 18.99 -24.68 -12.00
C HIS A 184 18.54 -23.28 -11.53
N ASP A 185 19.37 -22.54 -10.78
CA ASP A 185 19.03 -21.23 -10.20
C ASP A 185 19.47 -20.04 -11.08
N THR A 186 20.40 -20.23 -12.02
CA THR A 186 20.97 -19.12 -12.81
C THR A 186 19.90 -18.34 -13.57
N ALA A 187 18.97 -19.02 -14.23
CA ALA A 187 17.88 -18.36 -14.95
C ALA A 187 16.97 -17.55 -14.00
N TRP A 188 16.75 -18.02 -12.77
CA TRP A 188 15.99 -17.31 -11.76
C TRP A 188 16.73 -16.07 -11.26
N LEU A 189 18.02 -16.18 -10.95
CA LEU A 189 18.86 -15.06 -10.55
C LEU A 189 18.87 -13.97 -11.64
N LEU A 190 19.07 -14.34 -12.90
CA LEU A 190 19.05 -13.39 -14.02
C LEU A 190 17.70 -12.66 -14.14
N ARG A 191 16.57 -13.34 -13.89
CA ARG A 191 15.24 -12.70 -13.87
C ARG A 191 15.06 -11.74 -12.68
N ILE A 192 15.67 -12.02 -11.53
CA ILE A 192 15.68 -11.08 -10.40
C ILE A 192 16.48 -9.83 -10.79
N LEU A 193 17.69 -10.02 -11.35
CA LEU A 193 18.58 -8.94 -11.72
C LEU A 193 17.99 -8.04 -12.81
N ASP A 194 17.33 -8.59 -13.83
CA ASP A 194 16.67 -7.77 -14.86
C ASP A 194 15.53 -6.92 -14.28
N ARG A 195 14.72 -7.49 -13.38
CA ARG A 195 13.69 -6.72 -12.65
C ARG A 195 14.31 -5.61 -11.82
N MET A 196 15.38 -5.89 -11.07
CA MET A 196 16.07 -4.87 -10.28
C MET A 196 16.69 -3.76 -11.14
N ARG A 197 17.19 -4.08 -12.34
CA ARG A 197 17.69 -3.11 -13.31
C ARG A 197 16.57 -2.23 -13.87
N LYS A 198 15.43 -2.83 -14.26
CA LYS A 198 14.23 -2.10 -14.71
C LYS A 198 13.70 -1.14 -13.65
N ASP A 199 13.74 -1.57 -12.39
CA ASP A 199 13.35 -0.78 -11.23
C ASP A 199 14.41 0.27 -10.80
N GLN A 200 15.53 0.38 -11.53
CA GLN A 200 16.63 1.32 -11.25
C GLN A 200 17.28 1.14 -9.86
N PHE A 201 17.34 -0.10 -9.36
CA PHE A 201 18.08 -0.42 -8.13
C PHE A 201 19.56 -0.70 -8.40
N ILE A 202 19.87 -1.28 -9.56
CA ILE A 202 21.21 -1.68 -9.97
C ILE A 202 21.46 -1.32 -11.43
N GLU A 203 22.72 -1.13 -11.79
CA GLU A 203 23.20 -1.11 -13.17
C GLU A 203 23.92 -2.42 -13.48
N ARG A 204 23.81 -2.88 -14.72
CA ARG A 204 24.59 -4.00 -15.24
C ARG A 204 25.45 -3.51 -16.40
N ARG A 205 26.77 -3.62 -16.28
CA ARG A 205 27.76 -3.31 -17.32
C ARG A 205 28.50 -4.60 -17.68
N GLY A 206 28.08 -5.25 -18.76
CA GLY A 206 28.53 -6.59 -19.12
C GLY A 206 28.18 -7.60 -18.02
N GLU A 207 29.20 -8.21 -17.43
CA GLU A 207 29.05 -9.18 -16.33
C GLU A 207 29.07 -8.55 -14.93
N LYS A 208 29.34 -7.25 -14.81
CA LYS A 208 29.39 -6.58 -13.51
C LYS A 208 28.10 -5.88 -13.16
N ILE A 209 27.75 -5.91 -11.88
CA ILE A 209 26.62 -5.20 -11.28
C ILE A 209 27.13 -4.17 -10.29
N THR A 210 26.57 -2.96 -10.35
CA THR A 210 26.81 -1.85 -9.42
C THR A 210 25.49 -1.26 -8.95
N ILE A 211 25.50 -0.47 -7.88
CA ILE A 211 24.33 0.33 -7.49
C ILE A 211 24.03 1.35 -8.60
N TYR A 212 22.76 1.50 -8.95
CA TYR A 212 22.31 2.53 -9.89
C TYR A 212 22.55 3.91 -9.29
N LYS A 213 23.30 4.76 -10.01
CA LYS A 213 23.56 6.15 -9.60
C LYS A 213 22.78 7.06 -10.55
N LYS A 214 21.85 7.84 -9.98
CA LYS A 214 21.12 8.89 -10.69
C LYS A 214 22.04 10.04 -11.07
#